data_AF-A0A717FIK8-F1
#
_entry.id   AF-A0A717FIK8-F1
#
_cell.length_a   1.000
_cell.length_b   1.000
_cell.length_c   1.000
_cell.angle_alpha   90.00
_cell.angle_beta   90.00
_cell.angle_gamma   90.00
#
_symmetry.space_group_name_H-M   'P 1'
#
loop_
_entity.id
_entity.type
_entity.pdbx_description
1 polymer ?
#
loop_
_entity_poly.entity_id
_entity_poly.type
_entity_poly.pdbx_seq_one_letter_code
_entity_poly.pdbx_strand_id
1 'polypeptide(L)'
;MYPNLAKAYPANKLPDLRGEFIRGWDDGRGIDAGREILSFQEGTIVSGFDDNDTGDISSLSSTQYGFGDTLSSNQWGAINGKKWIFDASSKGAQKYDWWAYVSARPRNIAFNYIVRAA
;
A
#
# COMPACT_ATOMS: atom_id res chain seq x y z
N MET A 1 -14.44 32.47 -15.97
CA MET A 1 -13.08 32.34 -15.40
C MET A 1 -13.23 31.89 -13.96
N TYR A 2 -12.36 31.02 -13.44
CA TYR A 2 -12.46 30.45 -12.09
C TYR A 2 -11.46 31.13 -11.15
N PRO A 3 -11.79 32.27 -10.52
CA PRO A 3 -10.81 33.09 -9.78
C PRO A 3 -10.19 32.36 -8.58
N ASN A 4 -11.00 31.60 -7.85
CA ASN A 4 -10.52 30.82 -6.70
C ASN A 4 -9.60 29.67 -7.14
N LEU A 5 -9.86 29.06 -8.30
CA LEU A 5 -9.00 28.03 -8.86
C LEU A 5 -7.65 28.62 -9.33
N ALA A 6 -7.66 29.80 -9.96
CA ALA A 6 -6.45 30.50 -10.35
C ALA A 6 -5.60 30.92 -9.14
N LYS A 7 -6.23 31.25 -8.01
CA LYS A 7 -5.53 31.51 -6.75
C LYS A 7 -4.86 30.26 -6.18
N ALA A 8 -5.52 29.10 -6.27
CA ALA A 8 -4.96 27.82 -5.82
C ALA A 8 -3.89 27.26 -6.77
N TYR A 9 -4.01 27.53 -8.07
CA TYR A 9 -3.07 27.10 -9.12
C TYR A 9 -2.57 28.30 -9.95
N PRO A 10 -1.61 29.10 -9.43
CA PRO A 10 -1.16 30.34 -10.09
C PRO A 10 -0.52 30.12 -11.48
N ALA A 11 0.02 28.92 -11.72
CA ALA A 11 0.55 28.53 -13.02
C ALA A 11 -0.54 28.25 -14.07
N ASN A 12 -1.82 28.35 -13.72
CA ASN A 12 -2.99 28.00 -14.54
C ASN A 12 -2.93 26.57 -15.10
N LYS A 13 -2.29 25.66 -14.36
CA LYS A 13 -2.16 24.24 -14.68
C LYS A 13 -2.62 23.41 -13.51
N LEU A 14 -3.47 22.43 -13.79
CA LEU A 14 -3.86 21.42 -12.81
C LEU A 14 -2.83 20.28 -12.82
N PRO A 15 -2.62 19.60 -11.67
CA PRO A 15 -1.86 18.36 -11.66
C PRO A 15 -2.56 17.34 -12.57
N ASP A 16 -1.78 16.61 -13.36
CA ASP A 16 -2.29 15.48 -14.13
C ASP A 16 -2.36 14.25 -13.22
N LEU A 17 -3.58 13.88 -12.84
CA LEU A 17 -3.86 12.80 -11.90
C LEU A 17 -4.40 11.55 -12.61
N ARG A 18 -4.36 11.51 -13.95
CA ARG A 18 -4.90 10.37 -14.72
C ARG A 18 -4.10 9.11 -14.43
N GLY A 19 -4.77 8.10 -13.87
CA GLY A 19 -4.14 6.84 -13.49
C GLY A 19 -3.43 6.86 -12.13
N GLU A 20 -3.53 7.98 -11.39
CA GLU A 20 -3.00 8.08 -10.04
C GLU A 20 -4.08 7.81 -9.00
N PHE A 21 -3.74 7.04 -7.97
CA PHE A 21 -4.59 6.98 -6.79
C PHE A 21 -4.39 8.24 -5.95
N ILE A 22 -5.47 8.71 -5.36
CA ILE A 22 -5.44 9.86 -4.48
C ILE A 22 -5.36 9.39 -3.04
N ARG A 23 -4.34 9.85 -2.33
CA ARG A 23 -4.26 9.73 -0.89
C ARG A 23 -4.43 11.10 -0.25
N GLY A 24 -5.25 11.20 0.79
CA GLY A 24 -5.46 12.45 1.52
C GLY A 24 -4.16 12.93 2.13
N TRP A 25 -3.84 14.20 1.93
CA TRP A 25 -2.74 14.84 2.64
C TRP A 25 -3.02 14.80 4.16
N ASP A 26 -2.02 14.41 4.95
CA ASP A 26 -2.20 14.04 6.35
C ASP A 26 -2.60 15.21 7.26
N ASP A 27 -2.14 16.42 6.95
CA ASP A 27 -2.42 17.69 7.65
C ASP A 27 -2.47 17.57 9.20
N GLY A 28 -1.57 16.76 9.77
CA GLY A 28 -1.41 16.62 11.22
C GLY A 28 -2.16 15.46 11.88
N ARG A 29 -2.82 14.56 11.12
CA ARG A 29 -3.42 13.34 11.68
C ARG A 29 -2.37 12.32 12.13
N GLY A 30 -1.18 12.33 11.54
CA GLY A 30 -0.05 11.46 11.87
C GLY A 30 -0.07 10.08 11.21
N ILE A 31 -0.96 9.85 10.23
CA ILE A 31 -1.07 8.56 9.52
C ILE A 31 -0.11 8.48 8.32
N ASP A 32 0.05 9.57 7.57
CA ASP A 32 1.03 9.70 6.47
C ASP A 32 1.95 10.92 6.74
N ALA A 33 2.58 10.89 7.91
CA ALA A 33 3.36 12.02 8.45
C ALA A 33 4.59 12.35 7.59
N GLY A 34 4.87 13.64 7.45
CA GLY A 34 6.03 14.14 6.70
C GLY A 34 5.86 14.14 5.18
N ARG A 35 4.71 13.73 4.67
CA ARG A 35 4.46 13.69 3.22
C ARG A 35 4.04 15.05 2.67
N GLU A 36 4.75 15.51 1.64
CA GLU A 36 4.47 16.79 0.98
C GLU A 36 3.23 16.72 0.09
N ILE A 37 2.50 17.83 -0.04
CA ILE A 37 1.38 17.93 -0.98
C ILE A 37 1.87 17.78 -2.43
N LEU A 38 1.12 17.03 -3.24
CA LEU A 38 1.44 16.62 -4.61
C LEU A 38 2.65 15.69 -4.75
N SER A 39 3.19 15.16 -3.64
CA SER A 39 4.28 14.19 -3.71
C SER A 39 3.84 12.84 -4.27
N PHE A 40 4.65 12.32 -5.19
CA PHE A 40 4.51 10.98 -5.73
C PHE A 40 5.01 9.92 -4.76
N GLN A 41 4.28 8.81 -4.69
CA GLN A 41 4.73 7.62 -4.02
C GLN A 41 4.45 6.42 -4.92
N GLU A 42 5.50 5.65 -5.18
CA GLU A 42 5.41 4.43 -5.99
C GLU A 42 4.54 3.37 -5.34
N GLY A 43 3.95 2.47 -6.13
CA GLY A 43 3.18 1.36 -5.59
C GLY A 43 4.04 0.43 -4.74
N THR A 44 3.42 -0.24 -3.78
CA THR A 44 4.13 -1.24 -2.97
C THR A 44 4.06 -2.59 -3.66
N ILE A 45 5.24 -3.13 -3.99
CA ILE A 45 5.40 -4.51 -4.43
C ILE A 45 5.66 -5.35 -3.18
N VAL A 46 4.71 -6.22 -2.86
CA VAL A 46 4.90 -7.18 -1.77
C VAL A 46 5.58 -8.42 -2.34
N SER A 47 6.87 -8.56 -2.04
CA SER A 47 7.64 -9.77 -2.35
C SER A 47 7.30 -10.88 -1.38
N GLY A 48 7.42 -12.13 -1.82
CA GLY A 48 7.24 -13.29 -0.97
C GLY A 48 8.06 -14.46 -1.45
N PHE A 49 8.58 -15.24 -0.51
CA PHE A 49 9.40 -16.41 -0.80
C PHE A 49 8.96 -17.56 0.13
N ASP A 50 8.77 -18.71 -0.49
CA ASP A 50 8.57 -20.01 0.15
C ASP A 50 9.88 -20.78 -0.09
N ASP A 51 10.54 -21.22 0.98
CA ASP A 51 11.77 -22.01 0.90
C ASP A 51 11.54 -23.49 0.54
N ASN A 52 10.27 -23.88 0.37
CA ASN A 52 9.81 -25.22 0.01
C ASN A 52 10.25 -26.31 1.00
N ASP A 53 10.57 -25.95 2.25
CA ASP A 53 10.94 -26.90 3.30
C ASP A 53 9.69 -27.33 4.10
N THR A 54 8.85 -26.37 4.50
CA THR A 54 7.66 -26.64 5.35
C THR A 54 6.33 -26.14 4.76
N GLY A 55 6.37 -25.44 3.61
CA GLY A 55 5.21 -24.82 2.95
C GLY A 55 4.65 -23.62 3.72
N ASP A 56 5.45 -23.05 4.62
CA ASP A 56 5.17 -21.87 5.42
C ASP A 56 5.69 -20.57 4.78
N ILE A 57 5.24 -19.43 5.32
CA ILE A 57 5.73 -18.11 4.90
C ILE A 57 7.12 -17.90 5.53
N SER A 58 8.17 -18.20 4.76
CA SER A 58 9.57 -17.99 5.18
C SER A 58 9.99 -16.52 5.03
N SER A 59 9.46 -15.79 4.05
CA SER A 59 9.69 -14.35 3.89
C SER A 59 8.52 -13.66 3.19
N LEU A 60 8.10 -12.49 3.70
CA LEU A 60 7.12 -11.63 3.04
C LEU A 60 7.48 -10.14 3.25
N SER A 61 7.39 -9.35 2.17
CA SER A 61 7.67 -7.91 2.15
C SER A 61 9.09 -7.52 2.56
N SER A 62 10.06 -8.41 2.32
CA SER A 62 11.48 -8.11 2.53
C SER A 62 11.96 -7.08 1.50
N THR A 63 12.62 -6.03 1.99
CA THR A 63 13.22 -4.96 1.17
C THR A 63 14.37 -5.46 0.29
N GLN A 64 14.89 -6.66 0.56
CA GLN A 64 15.88 -7.33 -0.29
C GLN A 64 15.29 -7.82 -1.61
N TYR A 65 13.98 -8.12 -1.65
CA TYR A 65 13.31 -8.78 -2.78
C TYR A 65 12.11 -7.99 -3.34
N GLY A 66 11.70 -6.90 -2.69
CA GLY A 66 10.61 -6.03 -3.13
C GLY A 66 10.91 -4.56 -2.87
N PHE A 67 10.17 -3.68 -3.53
CA PHE A 67 10.20 -2.24 -3.31
C PHE A 67 8.88 -1.81 -2.63
N GLY A 68 8.97 -1.26 -1.42
CA GLY A 68 7.78 -0.83 -0.67
C GLY A 68 7.99 -0.77 0.84
N ASP A 69 6.91 -0.46 1.56
CA ASP A 69 6.94 -0.32 3.01
C ASP A 69 7.08 -1.71 3.65
N THR A 70 8.00 -1.86 4.60
CA THR A 70 8.14 -3.11 5.35
C THR A 70 6.89 -3.36 6.18
N LEU A 71 6.49 -4.64 6.32
CA LEU A 71 5.44 -5.00 7.26
C LEU A 71 5.82 -4.54 8.67
N SER A 72 4.86 -3.96 9.39
CA SER A 72 5.03 -3.73 10.81
C SER A 72 5.19 -5.05 11.56
N SER A 73 5.82 -5.01 12.74
CA SER A 73 6.00 -6.20 13.59
C SER A 73 4.68 -6.90 13.91
N ASN A 74 3.58 -6.14 14.05
CA ASN A 74 2.24 -6.69 14.29
C ASN A 74 1.70 -7.44 13.06
N GLN A 75 1.90 -6.88 11.85
CA GLN A 75 1.48 -7.54 10.61
C GLN A 75 2.31 -8.79 10.37
N TRP A 76 3.63 -8.75 10.61
CA TRP A 76 4.50 -9.92 10.52
C TRP A 76 4.09 -11.00 11.52
N GLY A 77 3.87 -10.65 12.79
CA GLY A 77 3.41 -11.58 13.82
C GLY A 77 2.08 -12.25 13.49
N ALA A 78 1.20 -11.57 12.74
CA ALA A 78 -0.08 -12.14 12.32
C ALA A 78 0.03 -13.18 11.19
N ILE A 79 1.14 -13.22 10.45
CA ILE A 79 1.29 -14.06 9.24
C ILE A 79 2.47 -15.03 9.31
N ASN A 80 3.47 -14.77 10.15
CA ASN A 80 4.67 -15.61 10.29
C ASN A 80 4.29 -17.05 10.66
N GLY A 81 4.83 -18.03 9.93
CA GLY A 81 4.53 -19.46 10.12
C GLY A 81 3.16 -19.92 9.60
N LYS A 82 2.34 -19.04 8.99
CA LYS A 82 1.16 -19.49 8.22
C LYS A 82 1.63 -20.11 6.90
N LYS A 83 0.86 -21.07 6.39
CA LYS A 83 1.21 -21.81 5.15
C LYS A 83 0.70 -21.13 3.88
N TRP A 84 1.58 -21.00 2.89
CA TRP A 84 1.27 -20.40 1.58
C TRP A 84 0.87 -21.47 0.56
N ILE A 85 1.61 -22.58 0.52
CA ILE A 85 1.36 -23.72 -0.37
C ILE A 85 1.22 -24.97 0.50
N PHE A 86 0.10 -25.68 0.35
CA PHE A 86 -0.11 -26.97 1.02
C PHE A 86 0.10 -28.11 0.02
N ASP A 87 0.82 -29.16 0.44
CA ASP A 87 0.83 -30.43 -0.28
C ASP A 87 -0.59 -31.03 -0.27
N ALA A 88 -1.19 -31.09 -1.47
CA ALA A 88 -2.54 -31.59 -1.70
C ALA A 88 -2.67 -33.12 -1.53
N SER A 89 -1.60 -33.83 -1.15
CA SER A 89 -1.58 -35.30 -1.05
C SER A 89 -2.51 -35.90 0.02
N SER A 90 -3.01 -35.11 0.99
CA SER A 90 -3.79 -35.66 2.10
C SER A 90 -5.00 -34.80 2.50
N LYS A 91 -6.14 -35.08 1.84
CA LYS A 91 -7.52 -34.71 2.22
C LYS A 91 -7.93 -33.25 1.95
N GLY A 92 -8.72 -33.10 0.88
CA GLY A 92 -9.59 -31.98 0.48
C GLY A 92 -9.51 -30.67 1.27
N ALA A 93 -9.24 -29.58 0.55
CA ALA A 93 -9.18 -28.21 1.05
C ALA A 93 -10.24 -27.90 2.12
N GLN A 94 -9.83 -27.76 3.38
CA GLN A 94 -10.68 -27.12 4.38
C GLN A 94 -10.64 -25.61 4.12
N LYS A 95 -11.79 -25.07 3.70
CA LYS A 95 -11.98 -23.67 3.27
C LYS A 95 -11.69 -22.59 4.34
N TYR A 96 -11.21 -22.95 5.52
CA TYR A 96 -11.26 -22.08 6.70
C TYR A 96 -9.97 -21.34 7.08
N ASP A 97 -8.83 -21.60 6.42
CA ASP A 97 -7.53 -21.00 6.84
C ASP A 97 -6.74 -20.31 5.70
N TRP A 98 -7.42 -19.87 4.65
CA TRP A 98 -6.76 -19.29 3.47
C TRP A 98 -6.80 -17.78 3.49
N TRP A 99 -5.81 -17.16 4.12
CA TRP A 99 -5.60 -15.72 3.98
C TRP A 99 -4.12 -15.34 3.85
N ALA A 100 -3.63 -15.29 2.62
CA ALA A 100 -2.43 -14.53 2.29
C ALA A 100 -2.85 -13.08 2.01
N TYR A 101 -2.85 -12.24 3.05
CA TYR A 101 -3.08 -10.81 2.89
C TYR A 101 -1.77 -10.12 2.55
N VAL A 102 -1.67 -9.60 1.33
CA VAL A 102 -0.60 -8.67 0.95
C VAL A 102 -1.20 -7.29 0.79
N SER A 103 -0.78 -6.35 1.65
CA SER A 103 -1.20 -4.95 1.57
C SER A 103 -0.35 -4.24 0.53
N ALA A 104 -0.73 -4.35 -0.74
CA ALA A 104 -0.16 -3.54 -1.80
C ALA A 104 -0.94 -2.22 -1.89
N ARG A 105 -0.30 -1.10 -1.57
CA ARG A 105 -0.85 0.22 -1.89
C ARG A 105 -0.55 0.54 -3.35
N PRO A 106 -1.53 1.03 -4.14
CA PRO A 106 -1.25 1.48 -5.49
C PRO A 106 -0.36 2.73 -5.46
N ARG A 107 0.29 3.01 -6.58
CA ARG A 107 1.01 4.27 -6.76
C ARG A 107 0.03 5.44 -6.58
N ASN A 108 0.46 6.47 -5.86
CA ASN A 108 -0.45 7.50 -5.42
C ASN A 108 0.22 8.87 -5.24
N ILE A 109 -0.60 9.91 -5.34
CA ILE A 109 -0.23 11.29 -5.06
C ILE A 109 -0.88 11.73 -3.74
N ALA A 110 -0.12 12.37 -2.85
CA ALA A 110 -0.70 13.05 -1.70
C ALA A 110 -1.44 14.31 -2.16
N PHE A 111 -2.75 14.39 -1.93
CA PHE A 111 -3.58 15.48 -2.44
C PHE A 111 -4.53 15.98 -1.36
N ASN A 112 -4.74 17.30 -1.32
CA ASN A 112 -5.74 17.90 -0.45
C ASN A 112 -7.08 18.03 -1.19
N TYR A 113 -7.89 16.96 -1.16
CA TYR A 113 -9.25 16.94 -1.73
C TYR A 113 -10.34 17.26 -0.69
N ILE A 114 -10.00 17.32 0.60
CA ILE A 114 -10.92 17.72 1.66
C ILE A 114 -10.85 19.25 1.77
N VAL A 115 -11.36 19.91 0.74
CA VAL A 115 -11.54 21.35 0.77
C VAL A 115 -12.82 21.67 1.52
N ARG A 116 -12.68 22.39 2.64
CA ARG A 116 -13.82 23.04 3.27
C ARG A 116 -14.22 24.19 2.36
N ALA A 117 -15.35 24.06 1.66
CA ALA A 117 -15.97 25.21 1.03
C ALA A 117 -16.40 26.17 2.16
N ALA A 118 -15.87 27.39 2.14
CA ALA A 118 -16.33 28.49 2.97
C ALA A 118 -17.40 29.28 2.22
#